data_AF-A0A494X945-F1
#
_entry.id   AF-A0A494X945-F1
#
_cell.length_a   1.000
_cell.length_b   1.000
_cell.length_c   1.000
_cell.angle_alpha   90.00
_cell.angle_beta   90.00
_cell.angle_gamma   90.00
#
_symmetry.space_group_name_H-M   'P 1'
#
loop_
_entity.id
_entity.type
_entity.pdbx_description
1 polymer ?
#
loop_
_entity_poly.entity_id
_entity_poly.type
_entity_poly.pdbx_seq_one_letter_code
_entity_poly.pdbx_strand_id
1 'polypeptide(L)'
;MLLFNESAVFRVNADSCMLEKLSFSAEARDAWISKCQRILPSASGAFLTLVADMARPMSAYAHGETLVWRDAGATLQTLALVAELFGLGFCPLGLLGNEVVSALPSAEQLLAVGAAAIGLPVQD
;
A
#
# COMPACT_ATOMS: atom_id res chain seq x y z
N MET A 1 -5.46 -1.50 -3.22
CA MET A 1 -4.34 -1.73 -2.30
C MET A 1 -3.45 -2.84 -2.85
N LEU A 2 -2.13 -2.64 -2.79
CA LEU A 2 -1.13 -3.60 -3.19
C LEU A 2 -0.35 -4.09 -1.97
N LEU A 3 -0.01 -5.38 -1.96
CA LEU A 3 0.79 -6.04 -0.93
C LEU A 3 2.07 -6.60 -1.57
N PHE A 4 3.20 -6.28 -0.97
CA PHE A 4 4.54 -6.64 -1.40
C PHE A 4 5.15 -7.60 -0.40
N ASN A 5 5.59 -8.76 -0.87
CA ASN A 5 6.53 -9.61 -0.14
C ASN A 5 7.79 -9.81 -0.99
N GLU A 6 8.78 -10.53 -0.48
CA GLU A 6 10.07 -10.75 -1.15
C GLU A 6 9.97 -11.44 -2.52
N SER A 7 8.86 -12.16 -2.79
CA SER A 7 8.72 -13.03 -3.97
C SER A 7 7.66 -12.55 -4.96
N ALA A 8 6.69 -11.75 -4.55
CA ALA A 8 5.50 -11.43 -5.33
C ALA A 8 4.83 -10.13 -4.89
N VAL A 9 4.04 -9.58 -5.81
CA VAL A 9 3.14 -8.44 -5.57
C VAL A 9 1.71 -8.93 -5.75
N PHE A 10 0.83 -8.57 -4.82
CA PHE A 10 -0.57 -8.93 -4.85
C PHE A 10 -1.45 -7.69 -4.85
N ARG A 11 -2.55 -7.73 -5.59
CA ARG A 11 -3.68 -6.81 -5.44
C ARG A 11 -4.68 -7.41 -4.49
N VAL A 12 -5.12 -6.62 -3.51
CA VAL A 12 -6.27 -6.98 -2.68
C VAL A 12 -7.55 -6.64 -3.45
N ASN A 13 -8.34 -7.65 -3.77
CA ASN A 13 -9.67 -7.51 -4.34
C ASN A 13 -10.70 -7.55 -3.21
N ALA A 14 -11.25 -6.38 -2.86
CA ALA A 14 -12.18 -6.24 -1.75
C ALA A 14 -13.55 -6.87 -2.02
N ASP A 15 -13.99 -6.90 -3.28
CA ASP A 15 -15.31 -7.43 -3.67
C ASP A 15 -15.38 -8.96 -3.53
N SER A 16 -14.26 -9.64 -3.77
CA SER A 16 -14.14 -11.11 -3.70
C SER A 16 -13.38 -11.61 -2.48
N CYS A 17 -12.84 -10.71 -1.64
CA CYS A 17 -11.96 -11.05 -0.52
C CYS A 17 -10.76 -11.92 -0.92
N MET A 18 -10.17 -11.67 -2.09
CA MET A 18 -9.05 -12.46 -2.64
C MET A 18 -7.78 -11.63 -2.83
N LEU A 19 -6.64 -12.32 -2.80
CA LEU A 19 -5.36 -11.80 -3.27
C LEU A 19 -5.11 -12.25 -4.69
N GLU A 20 -4.98 -11.29 -5.59
CA GLU A 20 -4.64 -11.54 -6.99
C GLU A 20 -3.17 -11.26 -7.21
N LYS A 21 -2.41 -12.28 -7.62
CA LYS A 21 -1.00 -12.09 -7.96
C LYS A 21 -0.89 -11.21 -9.20
N LEU A 22 -0.12 -10.14 -9.11
CA LEU A 22 0.16 -9.27 -10.24
C LEU A 22 1.47 -9.65 -10.92
N SER A 23 1.49 -9.52 -12.24
CA SER A 23 2.73 -9.41 -12.99
C SER A 23 3.32 -8.03 -12.74
N PHE A 24 4.42 -7.97 -11.99
CA PHE A 24 5.08 -6.72 -11.58
C PHE A 24 6.59 -6.88 -11.75
N SER A 25 7.29 -5.82 -12.17
CA SER A 25 8.76 -5.87 -12.35
C SER A 25 9.44 -6.20 -11.02
N ALA A 26 10.37 -7.16 -11.05
CA ALA A 26 11.16 -7.52 -9.87
C ALA A 26 12.02 -6.34 -9.42
N GLU A 27 12.59 -5.59 -10.37
CA GLU A 27 13.41 -4.41 -10.11
C GLU A 27 12.61 -3.32 -9.38
N ALA A 28 11.39 -3.02 -9.85
CA ALA A 28 10.51 -2.05 -9.22
C ALA A 28 10.03 -2.50 -7.83
N ARG A 29 9.71 -3.80 -7.67
CA ARG A 29 9.36 -4.40 -6.39
C ARG A 29 10.50 -4.27 -5.39
N ASP A 30 11.70 -4.67 -5.76
CA ASP A 30 12.86 -4.72 -4.88
C ASP A 30 13.31 -3.30 -4.50
N ALA A 31 13.23 -2.35 -5.43
CA ALA A 31 13.47 -0.93 -5.16
C ALA A 31 12.47 -0.37 -4.13
N TRP A 32 11.18 -0.71 -4.27
CA TRP A 32 10.14 -0.29 -3.33
C TRP A 32 10.36 -0.88 -1.93
N ILE A 33 10.60 -2.19 -1.85
CA ILE A 33 10.88 -2.89 -0.59
C ILE A 33 12.12 -2.28 0.09
N SER A 34 13.20 -2.07 -0.67
CA SER A 34 14.43 -1.46 -0.16
C SER A 34 14.19 -0.07 0.41
N LYS A 35 13.34 0.74 -0.23
CA LYS A 35 12.99 2.08 0.27
C LYS A 35 12.17 2.01 1.56
N CYS A 36 11.23 1.07 1.66
CA CYS A 36 10.46 0.84 2.89
C CYS A 36 11.38 0.40 4.04
N GLN A 37 12.30 -0.53 3.78
CA GLN A 37 13.28 -1.00 4.76
C GLN A 37 14.26 0.10 5.20
N ARG A 38 14.57 1.09 4.35
CA ARG A 38 15.36 2.25 4.80
C ARG A 38 14.65 3.10 5.86
N ILE A 39 13.31 3.10 5.88
CA ILE A 39 12.52 3.82 6.89
C ILE A 39 12.31 2.96 8.12
N LEU A 40 12.03 1.67 7.93
CA LEU A 40 11.82 0.72 9.01
C LEU A 40 12.74 -0.51 8.82
N PRO A 41 14.03 -0.42 9.21
CA PRO A 41 15.03 -1.46 8.92
C PRO A 41 14.75 -2.81 9.55
N SER A 42 14.08 -2.81 10.71
CA SER A 42 13.71 -4.02 11.45
C SER A 42 12.33 -4.55 11.05
N ALA A 43 11.72 -4.04 9.98
CA ALA A 43 10.44 -4.54 9.49
C ALA A 43 10.58 -5.98 9.02
N SER A 44 9.82 -6.88 9.65
CA SER A 44 9.67 -8.27 9.24
C SER A 44 8.21 -8.52 8.87
N GLY A 45 7.94 -8.84 7.60
CA GLY A 45 6.58 -9.04 7.10
C GLY A 45 6.39 -8.54 5.68
N ALA A 46 5.24 -7.93 5.42
CA ALA A 46 4.86 -7.41 4.11
C ALA A 46 4.77 -5.87 4.13
N PHE A 47 4.96 -5.27 2.96
CA PHE A 47 4.72 -3.84 2.75
C PHE A 47 3.44 -3.63 1.95
N LEU A 48 2.73 -2.56 2.26
CA LEU A 48 1.46 -2.19 1.67
C LEU A 48 1.62 -0.87 0.92
N THR A 49 0.97 -0.75 -0.24
CA THR A 49 0.80 0.53 -0.93
C THR A 49 -0.68 0.74 -1.24
N LEU A 50 -1.22 1.86 -0.79
CA LEU A 50 -2.55 2.33 -1.14
C LEU A 50 -2.46 3.10 -2.45
N VAL A 51 -3.25 2.68 -3.43
CA VAL A 51 -3.34 3.28 -4.76
C VAL A 51 -4.80 3.60 -5.02
N ALA A 52 -5.07 4.86 -5.36
CA ALA A 52 -6.39 5.35 -5.74
C ALA A 52 -6.51 5.39 -7.26
N ASP A 53 -7.66 4.97 -7.78
CA ASP A 53 -8.07 5.24 -9.16
C ASP A 53 -8.72 6.63 -9.19
N MET A 54 -8.09 7.56 -9.90
CA MET A 54 -8.51 8.96 -9.93
C MET A 54 -9.64 9.26 -10.92
N ALA A 55 -10.04 8.32 -11.80
CA ALA A 55 -11.10 8.61 -12.77
C ALA A 55 -12.42 9.00 -12.11
N ARG A 56 -12.82 8.29 -11.06
CA ARG A 56 -14.08 8.59 -10.35
C ARG A 56 -13.97 9.85 -9.47
N PRO A 57 -12.97 9.99 -8.57
CA PRO A 57 -12.83 11.21 -7.77
C PRO A 57 -12.76 12.48 -8.61
N MET A 58 -12.01 12.47 -9.71
CA MET A 58 -11.84 13.65 -10.56
C MET A 58 -13.08 13.98 -11.41
N SER A 59 -13.92 12.99 -11.72
CA SER A 59 -15.19 13.23 -12.42
C SER A 59 -16.26 13.92 -11.55
N ALA A 60 -16.15 13.78 -10.22
CA ALA A 60 -17.19 14.19 -9.28
C ALA A 60 -16.78 15.40 -8.41
N TYR A 61 -15.48 15.60 -8.19
CA TYR A 61 -14.96 16.59 -7.26
C TYR A 61 -13.84 17.44 -7.87
N ALA A 62 -13.88 18.75 -7.63
CA ALA A 62 -12.85 19.69 -8.09
C ALA A 62 -11.46 19.43 -7.47
N HIS A 63 -11.42 18.86 -6.26
CA HIS A 63 -10.19 18.56 -5.51
C HIS A 63 -10.15 17.10 -5.06
N GLY A 64 -10.42 16.17 -5.99
CA GLY A 64 -10.51 14.73 -5.72
C GLY A 64 -9.30 14.14 -4.99
N GLU A 65 -8.09 14.64 -5.27
CA GLU A 65 -6.84 14.23 -4.62
C GLU A 65 -6.88 14.38 -3.09
N THR A 66 -7.40 15.52 -2.61
CA THR A 66 -7.47 15.80 -1.17
C THR A 66 -8.41 14.84 -0.45
N LEU A 67 -9.47 14.38 -1.13
CA LEU A 67 -10.42 13.41 -0.59
C LEU A 67 -9.77 12.03 -0.50
N VAL A 68 -9.12 11.56 -1.56
CA VAL A 68 -8.51 10.23 -1.56
C VAL A 68 -7.34 10.10 -0.57
N TRP A 69 -6.59 11.18 -0.30
CA TRP A 69 -5.58 11.16 0.78
C TRP A 69 -6.22 11.02 2.17
N ARG A 70 -7.37 11.65 2.40
CA ARG A 70 -8.10 11.51 3.68
C ARG A 70 -8.67 10.09 3.82
N ASP A 71 -9.24 9.55 2.75
CA ASP A 71 -9.74 8.16 2.72
C ASP A 71 -8.61 7.15 2.94
N ALA A 72 -7.44 7.40 2.35
CA ALA A 72 -6.26 6.58 2.59
C ALA A 72 -5.81 6.63 4.05
N GLY A 73 -5.81 7.82 4.68
CA GLY A 73 -5.55 7.97 6.11
C GLY A 73 -6.54 7.20 6.99
N ALA A 74 -7.83 7.29 6.70
CA ALA A 74 -8.86 6.50 7.41
C ALA A 74 -8.67 4.98 7.22
N THR A 75 -8.28 4.57 6.01
CA THR A 75 -7.98 3.16 5.70
C THR A 75 -6.76 2.67 6.49
N LEU A 76 -5.67 3.44 6.52
CA LEU A 76 -4.47 3.11 7.30
C LEU A 76 -4.79 2.98 8.80
N GLN A 77 -5.58 3.89 9.35
CA GLN A 77 -5.99 3.82 10.76
C GLN A 77 -6.83 2.57 11.03
N THR A 78 -7.75 2.22 10.12
CA THR A 78 -8.57 1.01 10.24
C THR A 78 -7.70 -0.23 10.23
N LEU A 79 -6.73 -0.31 9.30
CA LEU A 79 -5.78 -1.42 9.24
C LEU A 79 -4.94 -1.51 10.51
N ALA A 80 -4.50 -0.39 11.09
CA ALA A 80 -3.74 -0.37 12.33
C ALA A 80 -4.56 -0.94 13.51
N LEU A 81 -5.82 -0.54 13.65
CA LEU A 81 -6.70 -1.04 14.72
C LEU A 81 -7.00 -2.54 14.57
N VAL A 82 -7.21 -3.01 13.34
CA VAL A 82 -7.44 -4.43 13.06
C VAL A 82 -6.16 -5.25 13.29
N ALA A 83 -5.01 -4.74 12.88
CA ALA A 83 -3.73 -5.40 13.13
C ALA A 83 -3.50 -5.58 14.65
N GLU A 84 -3.75 -4.54 15.44
CA GLU A 84 -3.69 -4.60 16.91
C GLU A 84 -4.62 -5.69 17.48
N LEU A 85 -5.88 -5.75 17.00
CA LEU A 85 -6.84 -6.77 17.43
C LEU A 85 -6.34 -8.21 17.17
N PHE A 86 -5.57 -8.42 16.09
CA PHE A 86 -5.00 -9.73 15.75
C PHE A 86 -3.58 -9.94 16.30
N GLY A 87 -3.05 -9.01 17.10
CA GLY A 87 -1.70 -9.09 17.65
C GLY A 87 -0.61 -9.01 16.56
N LEU A 88 -0.86 -8.26 15.48
CA LEU A 88 0.08 -7.99 14.41
C LEU A 88 0.76 -6.62 14.61
N GLY A 89 2.02 -6.52 14.22
CA GLY A 89 2.70 -5.23 14.10
C GLY A 89 2.23 -4.48 12.86
N PHE A 90 1.91 -3.20 12.99
CA PHE A 90 1.53 -2.33 11.86
C PHE A 90 2.16 -0.94 11.98
N CYS A 91 2.78 -0.45 10.91
CA CYS A 91 3.46 0.85 10.91
C CYS A 91 3.21 1.62 9.60
N PRO A 92 2.43 2.72 9.63
CA PRO A 92 2.39 3.67 8.52
C PRO A 92 3.78 4.28 8.26
N LEU A 93 4.22 4.30 7.01
CA LEU A 93 5.62 4.64 6.67
C LEU A 93 5.84 6.12 6.29
N GLY A 94 4.78 6.92 6.18
CA GLY A 94 4.87 8.31 5.68
C GLY A 94 5.27 8.43 4.20
N LEU A 95 5.47 7.30 3.51
CA LEU A 95 5.65 7.22 2.06
C LEU A 95 4.29 7.12 1.36
N LEU A 96 4.22 7.64 0.13
CA LEU A 96 3.05 7.49 -0.73
C LEU A 96 3.13 6.26 -1.65
N GLY A 97 4.32 5.96 -2.19
CA GLY A 97 4.54 4.86 -3.13
C GLY A 97 4.40 5.25 -4.61
N ASN A 98 4.79 6.46 -5.00
CA ASN A 98 4.68 6.94 -6.38
C ASN A 98 5.43 6.04 -7.38
N GLU A 99 6.59 5.51 -6.99
CA GLU A 99 7.38 4.57 -7.79
C GLU A 99 6.65 3.25 -8.08
N VAL A 100 5.77 2.82 -7.17
CA VAL A 100 4.93 1.64 -7.37
C VAL A 100 3.93 1.93 -8.48
N VAL A 101 3.29 3.09 -8.42
CA VAL A 101 2.29 3.51 -9.41
C VAL A 101 2.92 3.67 -10.80
N SER A 102 4.12 4.25 -10.90
CA SER A 102 4.83 4.38 -12.18
C SER A 102 5.13 3.04 -12.86
N ALA A 103 5.16 1.93 -12.11
CA ALA A 103 5.38 0.59 -12.63
C ALA A 103 4.08 -0.17 -12.96
N LEU A 104 2.91 0.42 -12.70
CA LEU A 104 1.61 -0.17 -13.01
C LEU A 104 1.12 0.27 -14.40
N PRO A 105 0.30 -0.57 -15.08
CA PRO A 105 -0.49 -0.12 -16.22
C PRO A 105 -1.39 1.07 -15.84
N SER A 106 -1.64 1.98 -16.78
CA SER A 106 -2.49 3.16 -16.57
C SER A 106 -2.01 4.07 -15.42
N ALA A 107 -0.70 4.17 -15.21
CA ALA A 107 -0.09 5.00 -14.17
C ALA A 107 -0.60 6.45 -14.15
N GLU A 108 -0.96 7.02 -15.29
CA GLU A 108 -1.50 8.38 -15.44
C GLU A 108 -2.86 8.61 -14.74
N GLN A 109 -3.63 7.54 -14.51
CA GLN A 109 -4.92 7.57 -13.83
C GLN A 109 -4.81 7.18 -12.35
N LEU A 110 -3.68 6.64 -11.93
CA LEU A 110 -3.47 6.12 -10.58
C LEU A 110 -2.73 7.13 -9.72
N LEU A 111 -3.12 7.23 -8.45
CA LEU A 111 -2.43 8.06 -7.46
C LEU A 111 -1.99 7.19 -6.28
N ALA A 112 -0.71 7.30 -5.90
CA ALA A 112 -0.22 6.67 -4.68
C ALA A 112 -0.62 7.54 -3.49
N VAL A 113 -1.29 6.94 -2.51
CA VAL A 113 -1.95 7.68 -1.42
C VAL A 113 -1.51 7.24 -0.02
N GLY A 114 -0.60 6.27 0.09
CA GLY A 114 -0.03 5.88 1.37
C GLY A 114 0.67 4.52 1.34
N ALA A 115 1.48 4.27 2.37
CA ALA A 115 2.19 3.01 2.55
C ALA A 115 2.30 2.62 4.02
N ALA A 116 2.41 1.32 4.27
CA ALA A 116 2.58 0.76 5.61
C ALA A 116 3.40 -0.54 5.58
N ALA A 117 3.97 -0.91 6.72
CA ALA A 117 4.46 -2.26 6.99
C ALA A 117 3.46 -3.01 7.87
N ILE A 118 3.31 -4.31 7.63
CA ILE A 118 2.53 -5.22 8.47
C ILE A 118 3.29 -6.53 8.67
N GLY A 119 3.25 -7.08 9.88
CA GLY A 119 3.99 -8.31 10.19
C GLY A 119 3.69 -8.88 11.56
N LEU A 120 4.44 -9.91 11.93
CA LEU A 120 4.40 -10.43 13.30
C LEU A 120 5.16 -9.46 14.22
N PRO A 121 4.67 -9.22 15.45
CA PRO A 121 5.42 -8.48 16.44
C PRO A 121 6.71 -9.23 16.76
N VAL A 122 7.77 -8.48 17.10
CA VAL A 122 8.99 -9.08 17.61
C VAL A 122 8.64 -9.78 18.92
N GLN A 123 8.89 -11.09 18.99
CA GLN A 123 8.82 -11.83 20.24
C GLN A 123 10.11 -11.56 21.00
N ASP A 124 10.00 -10.99 22.20
CA ASP A 124 11.10 -10.88 23.16
C ASP A 124 11.51 -12.25 23.72
#